data_AF-A0A8J7J252-F1
#
_entry.id   AF-A0A8J7J252-F1
#
_cell.length_a   1.000
_cell.length_b   1.000
_cell.length_c   1.000
_cell.angle_alpha   90.00
_cell.angle_beta   90.00
_cell.angle_gamma   90.00
#
_symmetry.space_group_name_H-M   'P 1'
#
loop_
_entity.id
_entity.type
_entity.pdbx_description
1 polymer ?
#
loop_
_entity_poly.entity_id
_entity_poly.type
_entity_poly.pdbx_seq_one_letter_code
_entity_poly.pdbx_strand_id
1 'polypeptide(L)'
;MALSLPPELQQFAERQIASGRYTSLDEVLLAGLQALVEREHLYQGRFEELRHDILVGAIEAEQGQLLDGAEEISAIRQRLRQRHAES
;
A
#
# COMPACT_ATOMS: atom_id res chain seq x y z
N MET A 1 -21.80 -21.12 -13.53
CA MET A 1 -20.71 -21.02 -14.52
C MET A 1 -19.60 -21.96 -14.05
N ALA A 2 -19.14 -22.91 -14.87
CA ALA A 2 -18.10 -23.84 -14.45
C ALA A 2 -16.73 -23.27 -14.84
N LEU A 3 -16.00 -22.76 -13.86
CA LEU A 3 -14.59 -22.38 -14.01
C LEU A 3 -13.73 -23.60 -13.67
N SER A 4 -12.89 -24.04 -14.60
CA SER A 4 -11.88 -25.05 -14.30
C SER A 4 -10.69 -24.39 -13.63
N LEU A 5 -10.39 -24.80 -12.40
CA LEU A 5 -9.21 -24.34 -11.67
C LEU A 5 -8.02 -25.26 -11.95
N PRO A 6 -6.79 -24.71 -12.01
CA PRO A 6 -5.58 -25.51 -11.89
C PRO A 6 -5.62 -26.39 -10.62
N PRO A 7 -5.05 -27.61 -10.65
CA PRO A 7 -5.08 -28.53 -9.51
C PRO A 7 -4.58 -27.91 -8.21
N GLU A 8 -3.58 -27.03 -8.28
CA GLU A 8 -2.98 -26.35 -7.13
C GLU A 8 -3.97 -25.42 -6.43
N LEU A 9 -4.78 -24.68 -7.22
CA LEU A 9 -5.80 -23.77 -6.70
C LEU A 9 -7.01 -24.55 -6.18
N GLN A 10 -7.34 -25.68 -6.79
CA GLN A 10 -8.39 -26.56 -6.30
C GLN A 10 -8.03 -27.15 -4.93
N GLN A 11 -6.82 -27.70 -4.79
CA GLN A 11 -6.33 -28.20 -3.50
C GLN A 11 -6.24 -27.08 -2.44
N PHE A 12 -5.88 -25.86 -2.84
CA PHE A 12 -5.91 -24.71 -1.95
C PHE A 12 -7.34 -24.47 -1.43
N ALA A 13 -8.32 -24.35 -2.32
CA ALA A 13 -9.71 -24.12 -1.93
C ALA A 13 -10.25 -25.24 -1.03
N GLU A 14 -9.95 -26.49 -1.35
CA GLU A 14 -10.33 -27.66 -0.53
C GLU A 14 -9.75 -27.58 0.88
N ARG A 15 -8.47 -27.20 1.06
CA ARG A 15 -7.88 -27.00 2.39
C ARG A 15 -8.58 -25.89 3.17
N GLN A 16 -8.91 -24.78 2.50
CA GLN A 16 -9.59 -23.66 3.14
C GLN A 16 -11.00 -24.04 3.60
N ILE A 17 -11.73 -24.84 2.82
CA ILE A 17 -13.05 -25.37 3.20
C ILE A 17 -12.92 -26.41 4.32
N ALA A 18 -11.97 -27.33 4.22
CA ALA A 18 -11.73 -28.36 5.23
C ALA A 18 -11.35 -27.77 6.59
N SER A 19 -10.69 -26.59 6.61
CA SER A 19 -10.41 -25.84 7.84
C SER A 19 -11.65 -25.20 8.50
N GLY A 20 -12.80 -25.20 7.82
CA GLY A 20 -14.02 -24.51 8.25
C GLY A 20 -13.99 -22.99 8.03
N ARG A 21 -12.95 -22.45 7.38
CA ARG A 21 -12.83 -21.01 7.10
C ARG A 21 -13.83 -20.52 6.05
N TYR A 22 -14.21 -21.40 5.13
CA TYR A 22 -15.23 -21.14 4.12
C TYR A 22 -16.11 -22.38 3.95
N THR A 23 -17.35 -22.16 3.51
CA THR A 23 -18.38 -23.20 3.38
C THR A 23 -18.48 -23.78 1.97
N SER A 24 -17.94 -23.08 0.97
CA SER A 24 -18.01 -23.49 -0.42
C SER A 24 -16.85 -22.95 -1.27
N LEU A 25 -16.67 -23.52 -2.46
CA LEU A 25 -15.71 -23.03 -3.44
C LEU A 25 -16.04 -21.60 -3.89
N ASP A 26 -17.33 -21.29 -4.07
CA ASP A 26 -17.79 -19.97 -4.48
C ASP A 26 -17.41 -18.89 -3.46
N GLU A 27 -17.46 -19.23 -2.16
CA GLU A 27 -17.05 -18.31 -1.09
C GLU A 27 -15.54 -18.06 -1.11
N VAL A 28 -14.73 -19.10 -1.34
CA VAL A 28 -13.27 -18.96 -1.51
C VAL A 28 -12.94 -18.07 -2.70
N LEU A 29 -13.62 -18.28 -3.82
CA LEU A 29 -13.41 -17.49 -5.05
C LEU A 29 -13.83 -16.03 -4.85
N LEU A 30 -14.96 -15.78 -4.19
CA LEU A 30 -15.41 -14.43 -3.87
C LEU A 30 -14.40 -13.70 -2.98
N ALA A 31 -13.90 -14.36 -1.93
CA ALA A 31 -12.88 -13.80 -1.05
C ALA A 31 -11.57 -13.50 -1.81
N GLY A 32 -11.16 -14.37 -2.73
CA GLY A 32 -10.01 -14.15 -3.60
C GLY A 32 -10.17 -12.94 -4.52
N LEU A 33 -11.34 -12.76 -5.11
CA LEU A 33 -11.66 -11.61 -5.96
C LEU A 33 -11.72 -10.31 -5.15
N GLN A 34 -12.31 -10.32 -3.96
CA GLN A 34 -12.33 -9.16 -3.05
C GLN A 34 -10.91 -8.73 -2.66
N ALA A 35 -10.05 -9.69 -2.30
CA ALA A 35 -8.65 -9.40 -2.00
C ALA A 35 -7.90 -8.82 -3.21
N LEU A 36 -8.23 -9.25 -4.43
CA LEU A 36 -7.66 -8.66 -5.64
C LEU A 36 -8.10 -7.20 -5.84
N VAL A 37 -9.41 -6.93 -5.67
CA VAL A 37 -9.98 -5.58 -5.77
C VAL A 37 -9.34 -4.64 -4.74
N GLU A 38 -9.23 -5.07 -3.49
CA GLU A 38 -8.58 -4.28 -2.42
C GLU A 38 -7.13 -3.97 -2.77
N ARG A 39 -6.39 -4.97 -3.28
CA ARG A 39 -5.01 -4.79 -3.70
C ARG A 39 -4.89 -3.77 -4.84
N GLU A 40 -5.76 -3.84 -5.85
CA GLU A 40 -5.76 -2.89 -6.96
C GLU A 40 -6.07 -1.47 -6.51
N HIS A 41 -7.06 -1.28 -5.64
CA HIS A 41 -7.35 0.03 -5.05
C HIS A 41 -6.16 0.59 -4.27
N LEU A 42 -5.47 -0.23 -3.46
CA LEU A 42 -4.28 0.18 -2.72
C LEU A 42 -3.11 0.54 -3.64
N TYR A 43 -2.96 -0.12 -4.79
CA TYR A 43 -1.92 0.23 -5.77
C TYR A 43 -2.27 1.53 -6.51
N GLN A 44 -3.52 1.73 -6.90
CA GLN A 44 -3.98 2.95 -7.56
C GLN A 44 -3.81 4.16 -6.64
N GLY A 45 -4.29 4.08 -5.39
CA GLY A 45 -4.17 5.19 -4.43
C GLY A 45 -2.72 5.60 -4.17
N ARG A 46 -1.83 4.64 -3.92
CA ARG A 46 -0.40 4.92 -3.69
C ARG A 46 0.30 5.51 -4.92
N PHE A 47 -0.09 5.09 -6.12
CA PHE A 47 0.46 5.63 -7.35
C PHE A 47 -0.01 7.07 -7.60
N GLU A 48 -1.28 7.36 -7.35
CA GLU A 48 -1.84 8.70 -7.49
C GLU A 48 -1.25 9.68 -6.47
N GLU A 49 -1.08 9.24 -5.22
CA GLU A 49 -0.42 10.01 -4.15
C GLU A 49 1.03 10.34 -4.53
N LEU A 50 1.82 9.33 -4.92
CA LEU A 50 3.20 9.56 -5.36
C LEU A 50 3.28 10.51 -6.57
N ARG A 51 2.38 10.35 -7.54
CA ARG A 51 2.33 11.23 -8.71
C ARG A 51 2.02 12.66 -8.31
N HIS A 52 1.10 12.86 -7.38
CA HIS A 52 0.77 14.17 -6.84
C HIS A 52 1.98 14.81 -6.15
N ASP A 53 2.65 14.08 -5.26
CA ASP A 53 3.80 14.60 -4.51
C ASP A 53 4.97 14.99 -5.41
N ILE A 54 5.23 14.19 -6.46
CA ILE A 54 6.23 14.52 -7.49
C ILE A 54 5.86 15.81 -8.23
N LEU A 55 4.60 15.97 -8.62
CA LEU A 55 4.14 17.17 -9.34
C LEU A 55 4.27 18.42 -8.46
N VAL A 56 3.90 18.32 -7.18
CA VAL A 56 4.05 19.42 -6.22
C VAL A 56 5.53 19.80 -6.09
N GLY A 57 6.41 18.83 -5.81
CA GLY A 57 7.85 19.08 -5.67
C GLY A 57 8.50 19.64 -6.94
N ALA A 58 8.04 19.23 -8.12
CA ALA A 58 8.51 19.78 -9.40
C ALA A 58 8.12 21.26 -9.57
N ILE A 59 6.87 21.61 -9.24
CA ILE A 59 6.39 23.00 -9.29
C ILE A 59 7.16 23.88 -8.30
N GLU A 60 7.36 23.40 -7.07
CA GLU A 60 8.15 24.11 -6.05
C GLU A 60 9.59 24.34 -6.51
N ALA A 61 10.19 23.33 -7.16
CA ALA A 61 11.53 23.43 -7.74
C ALA A 61 11.62 24.48 -8.84
N GLU A 62 10.66 24.49 -9.77
CA GLU A 62 10.58 25.50 -10.85
C GLU A 62 10.42 26.92 -10.30
N GLN A 63 9.74 27.07 -9.16
CA GLN A 63 9.56 28.34 -8.46
C GLN A 63 10.76 28.74 -7.58
N GLY A 64 11.81 27.92 -7.52
CA GLY A 64 13.00 28.17 -6.72
C GLY A 64 12.80 27.97 -5.21
N GLN A 65 11.79 27.19 -4.80
CA GLN A 65 11.44 26.93 -3.40
C GLN A 65 12.16 25.70 -2.83
N LEU A 66 13.29 25.31 -3.42
CA LEU A 66 14.11 24.21 -2.91
C LEU A 66 14.82 24.61 -1.62
N LEU A 67 14.86 23.67 -0.68
CA LEU A 67 15.62 23.80 0.56
C LEU A 67 17.03 23.25 0.37
N ASP A 68 18.01 23.85 1.04
CA ASP A 68 19.32 23.21 1.18
C ASP A 68 19.21 22.00 2.11
N GLY A 69 19.53 20.83 1.58
CA GLY A 69 19.34 19.57 2.29
C GLY A 69 20.23 19.45 3.54
N ALA A 70 21.44 19.98 3.52
CA ALA A 70 22.34 19.90 4.67
C ALA A 70 21.88 20.82 5.80
N GLU A 71 21.45 22.03 5.46
CA GLU A 71 20.90 22.99 6.41
C GLU A 71 19.60 22.49 7.04
N GLU A 72 18.65 21.99 6.24
CA GLU A 72 17.35 21.56 6.80
C GLU A 72 17.48 20.27 7.63
N ILE A 73 18.34 19.33 7.24
CA ILE A 73 18.64 18.15 8.07
C ILE A 73 19.25 18.57 9.42
N SER A 74 20.14 19.57 9.42
CA SER A 74 20.71 20.11 10.65
C SER A 74 19.63 20.74 11.55
N ALA A 75 18.74 21.55 10.96
CA ALA A 75 17.62 22.17 11.67
C ALA A 75 16.66 21.13 12.27
N ILE A 76 16.31 20.07 11.52
CA ILE A 76 15.48 18.96 12.00
C ILE A 76 16.14 18.29 13.21
N ARG A 77 17.44 17.98 13.15
CA ARG A 77 18.17 17.37 14.27
C ARG A 77 18.17 18.27 15.51
N GLN A 78 18.29 19.58 15.32
CA GLN A 78 18.23 20.54 16.42
C GLN A 78 16.85 20.56 17.08
N ARG A 79 15.77 20.64 16.29
CA ARG A 79 14.38 20.59 16.79
C ARG A 79 14.11 19.30 17.58
N LEU A 80 14.60 18.15 17.10
CA LEU A 80 14.47 16.87 17.82
C LEU A 80 15.19 16.88 19.17
N ARG A 81 16.42 17.41 19.25
CA ARG A 81 17.17 17.51 20.51
C ARG A 81 16.47 18.41 21.53
N GLN A 82 15.90 19.53 21.09
CA GLN A 82 15.16 20.44 21.97
C GLN A 82 13.94 19.76 22.60
N ARG A 83 13.14 19.05 21.79
CA ARG A 83 11.98 18.30 22.29
C ARG A 83 12.34 17.22 23.33
N HIS A 84 13.48 16.55 23.15
CA HIS A 84 13.97 15.56 24.11
C HIS A 84 14.56 16.17 25.38
N ALA A 85 15.03 17.42 25.34
CA ALA A 85 15.54 18.12 26.52
C ALA A 85 14.42 18.75 27.38
N GLU A 86 13.22 18.92 26.80
CA GLU A 86 12.02 19.45 27.45
C GLU A 86 11.12 18.37 28.08
N SER A 87 11.44 17.08 27.87
CA SER A 87 10.74 15.91 28.45
C SER A 87 11.52 15.32 29.62
#